data_AF-A0A534CTV0-F1
#
_entry.id   AF-A0A534CTV0-F1
#
_cell.length_a   1.000
_cell.length_b   1.000
_cell.length_c   1.000
_cell.angle_alpha   90.00
_cell.angle_beta   90.00
_cell.angle_gamma   90.00
#
_symmetry.space_group_name_H-M   'P 1'
#
loop_
_entity.id
_entity.type
_entity.pdbx_description
1 polymer ?
#
loop_
_entity_poly.entity_id
_entity_poly.type
_entity_poly.pdbx_seq_one_letter_code
_entity_poly.pdbx_strand_id
1 'polypeptide(L)'
;MNRRLGFAALAAIASGALGAANPARLTVTPHSGLIDAPFHVELRNVLPGARVTLSASRPDARGRTWTAVGEYIADASGTVDVDLSPSLGGS
;
A
#
# COMPACT_ATOMS: atom_id res chain seq x y z
N MET A 1 -22.69 6.46 20.26
CA MET A 1 -22.12 5.10 20.44
C MET A 1 -20.95 4.98 19.48
N ASN A 2 -19.75 5.29 19.99
CA ASN A 2 -18.57 5.60 19.19
C ASN A 2 -17.78 4.33 18.91
N ARG A 3 -17.79 3.84 17.67
CA ARG A 3 -16.99 2.68 17.26
C ARG A 3 -15.81 3.18 16.43
N ARG A 4 -14.70 3.46 17.12
CA ARG A 4 -13.38 3.62 16.48
C ARG A 4 -12.98 2.25 15.94
N LEU A 5 -13.08 2.06 14.62
CA LEU A 5 -12.55 0.88 13.94
C LEU A 5 -11.03 1.04 13.85
N GLY A 6 -10.32 0.44 14.80
CA GLY A 6 -8.87 0.25 14.70
C GLY A 6 -8.58 -0.80 13.64
N PHE A 7 -7.87 -0.41 12.58
CA PHE A 7 -7.29 -1.36 11.64
C PHE A 7 -6.14 -2.08 12.34
N ALA A 8 -6.29 -3.40 12.53
CA ALA A 8 -5.25 -4.26 13.06
C ALA A 8 -4.10 -4.37 12.05
N ALA A 9 -2.89 -4.10 12.53
CA ALA A 9 -1.65 -4.16 11.77
C ALA A 9 -1.40 -5.59 11.27
N LEU A 10 -1.21 -5.74 9.96
CA LEU A 10 -0.68 -6.95 9.36
C LEU A 10 0.86 -6.84 9.38
N ALA A 11 1.52 -7.75 10.09
CA ALA A 11 2.97 -7.83 10.15
C ALA A 11 3.52 -8.37 8.82
N ALA A 12 4.33 -7.56 8.11
CA ALA A 12 5.16 -8.04 7.01
C ALA A 12 6.56 -8.33 7.56
N ILE A 13 6.97 -9.60 7.53
CA ILE A 13 8.36 -10.00 7.77
C ILE A 13 9.10 -9.79 6.44
N ALA A 14 9.91 -8.74 6.37
CA ALA A 14 10.88 -8.54 5.30
C ALA A 14 12.26 -9.02 5.78
N SER A 15 12.63 -10.25 5.44
CA SER A 15 14.03 -10.70 5.52
C SER A 15 14.73 -10.32 4.23
N GLY A 16 15.56 -9.27 4.28
CA GLY A 16 16.47 -8.91 3.20
C GLY A 16 16.82 -7.43 3.14
N ALA A 17 18.12 -7.15 3.34
CA ALA A 17 18.83 -5.89 3.14
C ALA A 17 18.67 -4.78 4.19
N LEU A 18 19.63 -4.72 5.12
CA LEU A 18 20.07 -3.50 5.79
C LEU A 18 20.44 -2.46 4.72
N GLY A 19 19.50 -1.60 4.36
CA GLY A 19 19.68 -0.65 3.26
C GLY A 19 18.68 0.51 3.21
N ALA A 20 17.92 0.76 4.28
CA ALA A 20 17.14 1.99 4.40
C ALA A 20 17.26 2.52 5.83
N ALA A 21 17.83 3.73 6.00
CA ALA A 21 17.89 4.42 7.28
C ALA A 21 16.50 4.84 7.82
N ASN A 22 15.42 4.53 7.09
CA ASN A 22 14.06 4.94 7.38
C ASN A 22 13.12 3.79 6.99
N PRO A 23 12.11 3.41 7.81
CA PRO A 23 11.16 2.37 7.45
C PRO A 23 10.39 2.71 6.17
N ALA A 24 9.98 1.65 5.46
CA ALA A 24 9.05 1.75 4.34
C ALA A 24 7.79 2.51 4.76
N ARG A 25 7.34 3.42 3.91
CA ARG A 25 6.24 4.35 4.22
C ARG A 25 5.21 4.34 3.13
N LEU A 26 4.00 3.87 3.45
CA LEU A 26 2.84 3.92 2.57
C LEU A 26 1.98 5.14 2.92
N THR A 27 1.72 5.99 1.94
CA THR A 27 0.90 7.20 2.08
C THR A 27 -0.29 7.12 1.12
N VAL A 28 -1.46 7.52 1.60
CA VAL A 28 -2.67 7.66 0.79
C VAL A 28 -3.19 9.09 0.96
N THR A 29 -3.37 9.82 -0.14
CA THR A 29 -3.78 11.24 -0.12
C THR A 29 -5.01 11.46 -1.01
N PRO A 30 -6.13 11.96 -0.47
CA PRO A 30 -6.37 12.26 0.94
C PRO A 30 -6.44 10.98 1.79
N HIS A 31 -6.18 11.11 3.10
CA HIS A 31 -6.22 9.94 4.01
C HIS A 31 -7.63 9.35 4.18
N SER A 32 -8.67 10.11 3.82
CA SER A 32 -10.07 9.71 3.81
C SER A 32 -10.84 10.54 2.80
N GLY A 33 -11.84 9.94 2.17
CA GLY A 33 -12.68 10.61 1.20
C GLY A 33 -13.92 9.78 0.89
N LEU A 34 -14.68 10.25 -0.10
CA LEU A 34 -15.75 9.45 -0.68
C LEU A 34 -15.16 8.25 -1.42
N ILE A 35 -15.91 7.16 -1.50
CA ILE A 35 -15.44 5.90 -2.11
C ILE A 35 -15.14 6.04 -3.62
N ASP A 36 -15.78 6.99 -4.27
CA ASP A 36 -15.69 7.32 -5.69
C ASP A 36 -14.81 8.55 -5.96
N ALA A 37 -14.29 9.19 -4.91
CA ALA A 37 -13.34 10.29 -5.07
C ALA A 37 -11.95 9.74 -5.42
N PRO A 38 -11.18 10.44 -6.27
CA PRO A 38 -9.80 10.05 -6.56
C PRO A 38 -8.93 10.15 -5.32
N PHE A 39 -7.94 9.28 -5.22
CA PHE A 39 -6.91 9.29 -4.20
C PHE A 39 -5.59 8.81 -4.82
N HIS A 40 -4.49 9.27 -4.24
CA HIS A 40 -3.13 8.95 -4.66
C HIS A 40 -2.48 8.00 -3.64
N VAL A 41 -1.74 7.00 -4.12
CA VAL A 41 -1.04 6.02 -3.28
C VAL A 41 0.45 6.01 -3.62
N GLU A 42 1.27 6.23 -2.60
CA GLU A 42 2.73 6.26 -2.74
C GLU A 42 3.40 5.39 -1.66
N LEU A 43 4.31 4.51 -2.05
CA LEU A 43 5.20 3.76 -1.18
C LEU A 43 6.62 4.29 -1.33
N ARG A 44 7.26 4.68 -0.22
CA ARG A 44 8.64 5.19 -0.20
C ARG A 44 9.54 4.40 0.73
N ASN A 45 10.84 4.68 0.64
CA ASN A 45 11.89 4.09 1.48
C ASN A 45 11.97 2.55 1.33
N VAL A 46 11.68 2.03 0.14
CA VAL A 46 12.00 0.64 -0.22
C VAL A 46 13.32 0.60 -0.99
N LEU A 47 13.92 -0.60 -1.12
CA LEU A 47 15.14 -0.74 -1.89
C LEU A 47 14.87 -0.38 -3.36
N PRO A 48 15.69 0.48 -4.01
CA PRO A 48 15.54 0.77 -5.44
C PRO A 48 15.53 -0.51 -6.28
N GLY A 49 14.61 -0.60 -7.25
CA GLY A 49 14.43 -1.79 -8.10
C GLY A 49 13.76 -2.98 -7.39
N ALA A 50 13.36 -2.86 -6.13
CA ALA A 50 12.68 -3.95 -5.43
C ALA A 50 11.29 -4.21 -6.01
N ARG A 51 10.95 -5.49 -6.14
CA ARG A 51 9.57 -5.92 -6.40
C ARG A 51 8.77 -5.83 -5.12
N VAL A 52 7.63 -5.16 -5.19
CA VAL A 52 6.72 -4.98 -4.06
C VAL A 52 5.30 -5.41 -4.45
N THR A 53 4.56 -5.88 -3.46
CA THR A 53 3.13 -6.20 -3.59
C THR A 53 2.36 -5.25 -2.68
N LEU A 54 1.43 -4.49 -3.27
CA LEU A 54 0.50 -3.64 -2.54
C LEU A 54 -0.86 -4.35 -2.49
N SER A 55 -1.44 -4.42 -1.30
CA SER A 55 -2.75 -5.04 -1.07
C SER A 55 -3.68 -4.04 -0.40
N ALA A 56 -4.87 -3.84 -0.98
CA ALA A 56 -5.96 -3.08 -0.38
C ALA A 56 -7.03 -4.03 0.12
N SER A 57 -7.60 -3.79 1.31
CA SER A 57 -8.73 -4.58 1.82
C SER A 57 -9.81 -3.69 2.42
N ARG A 58 -11.07 -4.07 2.19
CA ARG A 58 -12.23 -3.30 2.65
C ARG A 58 -13.38 -4.23 3.05
N PRO A 59 -13.87 -4.17 4.30
CA PRO A 59 -15.06 -4.90 4.69
C PRO A 59 -16.31 -4.29 4.06
N ASP A 60 -17.25 -5.12 3.62
CA ASP A 60 -18.57 -4.70 3.18
C ASP A 60 -19.58 -4.63 4.34
N ALA A 61 -20.80 -4.18 4.04
CA ALA A 61 -21.87 -4.03 5.03
C ALA A 61 -22.30 -5.36 5.68
N ARG A 62 -21.92 -6.51 5.11
CA ARG A 62 -22.22 -7.85 5.62
C ARG A 62 -21.00 -8.48 6.32
N GLY A 63 -19.90 -7.75 6.45
CA GLY A 63 -18.66 -8.22 7.08
C GLY A 63 -17.78 -9.08 6.17
N ARG A 64 -18.06 -9.16 4.87
CA ARG A 64 -17.16 -9.83 3.91
C ARG A 64 -16.07 -8.87 3.47
N THR A 65 -14.85 -9.36 3.30
CA THR A 65 -13.71 -8.52 2.88
C THR A 65 -13.53 -8.58 1.37
N TRP A 66 -13.50 -7.41 0.74
CA TRP A 66 -13.03 -7.22 -0.63
C TRP A 66 -11.54 -6.92 -0.60
N THR A 67 -10.80 -7.51 -1.53
CA THR A 67 -9.35 -7.33 -1.65
C THR A 67 -8.98 -6.98 -3.09
N ALA A 68 -8.01 -6.10 -3.27
CA ALA A 68 -7.32 -5.85 -4.53
C ALA A 68 -5.81 -5.95 -4.31
N VAL A 69 -5.08 -6.47 -5.30
CA VAL A 69 -3.63 -6.66 -5.24
C VAL A 69 -2.99 -6.11 -6.50
N GLY A 70 -1.89 -5.38 -6.35
CA GLY A 70 -1.04 -4.93 -7.45
C GLY A 70 0.44 -5.17 -7.15
N GLU A 71 1.16 -5.64 -8.16
CA GLU A 71 2.61 -5.84 -8.09
C GLU A 71 3.36 -4.75 -8.85
N TYR A 72 4.44 -4.21 -8.27
CA TYR A 72 5.19 -3.08 -8.80
C TYR A 72 6.69 -3.25 -8.61
N ILE A 73 7.48 -2.46 -9.34
CA ILE A 73 8.93 -2.31 -9.13
C ILE A 73 9.18 -0.89 -8.62
N ALA A 74 9.92 -0.77 -7.52
CA ALA A 74 10.36 0.53 -7.01
C ALA A 74 11.35 1.19 -7.98
N ASP A 75 11.20 2.49 -8.16
CA ASP A 75 12.09 3.28 -9.01
C ASP A 75 13.51 3.39 -8.40
N ALA A 76 14.38 4.13 -9.08
CA ALA A 76 15.76 4.36 -8.64
C ALA A 76 15.86 5.09 -7.29
N SER A 77 14.80 5.77 -6.85
CA SER A 77 14.74 6.46 -5.55
C SER A 77 14.18 5.58 -4.42
N GLY A 78 13.73 4.36 -4.73
CA GLY A 78 13.06 3.50 -3.76
C GLY A 78 11.61 3.92 -3.53
N THR A 79 10.94 4.40 -4.59
CA THR A 79 9.55 4.86 -4.57
C THR A 79 8.69 4.05 -5.54
N VAL A 80 7.45 3.77 -5.14
CA VAL A 80 6.38 3.32 -6.03
C VAL A 80 5.24 4.32 -5.92
N ASP A 81 4.97 5.01 -7.01
CA ASP A 81 3.77 5.82 -7.22
C ASP A 81 2.79 4.99 -8.06
N VAL A 82 1.61 4.68 -7.51
CA VAL A 82 0.64 3.79 -8.18
C VAL A 82 0.03 4.42 -9.44
N ASP A 83 -0.01 5.75 -9.55
CA ASP A 83 -0.57 6.43 -10.71
C ASP A 83 0.42 6.45 -11.89
N LEU A 84 1.72 6.34 -11.61
CA LEU A 84 2.80 6.40 -12.60
C LEU A 84 3.43 5.05 -12.91
N SER A 85 3.48 4.14 -11.92
CA SER A 85 4.10 2.83 -12.06
C SER A 85 3.09 1.81 -12.58
N PRO A 86 3.35 1.14 -13.71
CA PRO A 86 2.45 0.11 -14.21
C PRO A 86 2.43 -1.08 -13.25
N SER A 87 1.24 -1.62 -13.01
CA SER A 87 1.11 -2.90 -12.33
C SER A 87 1.63 -4.03 -13.23
N LEU A 88 2.49 -4.88 -12.68
CA LEU A 88 3.08 -6.03 -13.38
C LEU A 88 2.24 -7.31 -13.24
N GLY A 89 1.20 -7.28 -12.42
CA GLY A 89 0.37 -8.43 -12.10
C GLY A 89 -0.51 -8.16 -10.89
N GLY A 90 -1.46 -9.04 -10.63
CA GLY A 90 -2.47 -8.85 -9.60
C GLY A 90 -3.87 -9.19 -10.06
N SER A 91 -4.85 -8.53 -9.45
CA SER A 91 -6.30 -8.68 -9.72
C SER A 91 -6.82 -7.63 -10.69
#